data_AF-A0A5S9NG04-F1
#
_entry.id   AF-A0A5S9NG04-F1
#
_cell.length_a   1.000
_cell.length_b   1.000
_cell.length_c   1.000
_cell.angle_alpha   90.00
_cell.angle_beta   90.00
_cell.angle_gamma   90.00
#
_symmetry.space_group_name_H-M   'P 1'
#
loop_
_entity.id
_entity.type
_entity.pdbx_description
1 polymer ?
#
loop_
_entity_poly.entity_id
_entity_poly.type
_entity_poly.pdbx_seq_one_letter_code
_entity_poly.pdbx_strand_id
1 'polypeptide(L)' 'MVLVERHTEHQISIQWLEDAETVCLEFARRAGCGEHSPNVVACAALRLTIAQEVTRNAIGITPRTHPPTPTAGGAS' A
#
# COMPACT_ATOMS: atom_id res chain seq x y z
N MET A 1 6.09 -2.52 -8.55
CA MET A 1 5.51 -3.32 -7.43
C MET A 1 4.67 -2.41 -6.52
N VAL A 2 3.81 -2.97 -5.67
CA VAL A 2 2.96 -2.21 -4.72
C VAL A 2 2.98 -2.89 -3.35
N LEU A 3 3.06 -2.09 -2.29
CA LEU A 3 2.89 -2.52 -0.90
C LEU A 3 1.45 -2.24 -0.46
N VAL A 4 0.80 -3.23 0.12
CA VAL A 4 -0.57 -3.12 0.62
C VAL A 4 -0.57 -3.52 2.08
N GLU A 5 -0.94 -2.58 2.95
CA GLU A 5 -1.07 -2.83 4.39
C GLU A 5 -2.53 -2.63 4.79
N ARG A 6 -3.09 -3.63 5.47
CA ARG A 6 -4.48 -3.60 5.95
C ARG A 6 -4.48 -3.42 7.46
N HIS A 7 -5.02 -2.29 7.92
CA HIS A 7 -5.03 -1.94 9.35
C HIS A 7 -6.34 -2.32 10.03
N THR A 8 -7.46 -2.26 9.30
CA THR A 8 -8.77 -2.69 9.75
C THR A 8 -9.53 -3.36 8.61
N GLU A 9 -10.74 -3.81 8.88
CA GLU A 9 -11.62 -4.38 7.87
C GLU A 9 -11.90 -3.44 6.69
N HIS A 10 -11.96 -2.13 6.93
CA HIS A 10 -12.27 -1.09 5.93
C HIS A 10 -11.09 -0.17 5.59
N GLN A 11 -9.98 -0.23 6.34
CA GLN A 11 -8.83 0.66 6.16
C GLN A 11 -7.63 -0.09 5.58
N ILE A 12 -7.26 0.28 4.36
CA ILE A 12 -6.11 -0.25 3.62
C ILE A 12 -5.24 0.92 3.15
N SER A 13 -3.95 0.84 3.43
CA SER A 13 -2.92 1.72 2.89
C SER A 13 -2.27 1.05 1.68
N ILE A 14 -2.08 1.82 0.62
CA ILE A 14 -1.45 1.37 -0.63
C ILE A 14 -0.27 2.29 -0.89
N GLN A 15 0.93 1.72 -1.04
CA GLN A 15 2.13 2.45 -1.40
C GLN A 15 2.73 1.87 -2.67
N TRP A 16 2.90 2.71 -3.68
CA TRP A 16 3.59 2.35 -4.91
C TRP A 16 5.10 2.34 -4.68
N LEU A 17 5.77 1.29 -5.16
CA LEU A 17 7.24 1.22 -5.15
C LEU A 17 7.79 1.81 -6.45
N GLU A 18 9.02 2.31 -6.43
CA GLU A 18 9.66 3.01 -7.55
C GLU A 18 9.68 2.18 -8.84
N ASP A 19 9.74 0.86 -8.72
CA ASP A 19 9.72 -0.09 -9.84
C ASP A 19 8.28 -0.45 -10.29
N ALA A 20 7.26 0.35 -9.94
CA ALA A 20 5.88 0.14 -10.38
C ALA A 20 5.68 0.42 -11.87
N GLU A 21 6.30 1.49 -12.37
CA GLU A 21 6.17 1.92 -13.76
C GLU A 21 6.96 1.03 -14.73
N THR A 22 7.98 0.34 -14.26
CA THR A 22 8.82 -0.60 -15.05
C THR A 22 8.25 -2.01 -15.11
N VAL A 23 7.56 -2.46 -14.06
CA VAL A 23 7.03 -3.84 -13.95
C VAL A 23 5.59 -3.96 -14.44
N CYS A 24 4.79 -2.88 -14.38
CA CYS A 24 3.38 -2.90 -14.74
C CYS A 24 3.10 -2.09 -16.02
N LEU A 25 2.67 -2.78 -17.09
CA LEU A 25 2.37 -2.18 -18.39
C LEU A 25 1.30 -1.07 -18.31
N GLU A 26 0.32 -1.20 -17.40
CA GLU A 26 -0.71 -0.16 -17.22
C GLU A 26 -0.12 1.13 -16.61
N PHE A 27 0.81 1.00 -15.66
CA PHE A 27 1.54 2.13 -15.11
C PHE A 27 2.46 2.75 -16.14
N ALA A 28 3.20 1.96 -16.91
CA ALA A 28 4.02 2.45 -18.02
C ALA A 28 3.21 3.26 -19.03
N ARG A 29 1.98 2.81 -19.36
CA ARG A 29 1.08 3.52 -20.29
C ARG A 29 0.59 4.83 -19.71
N ARG A 30 0.19 4.87 -18.43
CA ARG A 30 -0.28 6.10 -17.76
C ARG A 30 0.85 7.11 -17.56
N ALA A 31 2.05 6.63 -17.19
CA ALA A 31 3.26 7.43 -17.10
C ALA A 31 3.60 8.09 -18.45
N GLY A 32 3.46 7.35 -19.55
CA GLY A 32 3.59 7.90 -20.91
C GLY A 32 2.57 8.99 -21.27
N CYS A 33 1.46 9.08 -20.53
CA CYS A 33 0.47 10.14 -20.64
C CYS A 33 0.64 11.25 -19.58
N GLY A 34 1.71 11.21 -18.78
CA GLY A 34 2.01 12.20 -17.72
C GLY A 34 1.37 11.91 -16.36
N GLU A 35 0.67 10.77 -16.21
CA GLU A 35 0.09 10.34 -14.93
C GLU A 35 1.02 9.31 -14.26
N HIS A 36 1.94 9.80 -13.43
CA HIS A 36 2.92 8.99 -12.73
C HIS A 36 2.33 8.23 -11.53
N SER A 37 2.97 7.13 -11.17
CA SER A 37 2.54 6.22 -10.10
C SER A 37 2.13 6.87 -8.76
N PRO A 38 2.82 7.89 -8.22
CA PRO A 38 2.40 8.54 -6.97
C PRO A 38 1.05 9.29 -7.07
N ASN A 39 0.60 9.62 -8.28
CA ASN A 39 -0.67 10.31 -8.51
C ASN A 39 -1.82 9.33 -8.81
N VAL A 40 -1.54 8.04 -8.96
CA VAL A 40 -2.56 7.01 -9.20
C VAL A 40 -3.07 6.51 -7.85
N VAL A 41 -4.21 7.04 -7.40
CA VAL A 41 -4.81 6.68 -6.09
C VAL A 41 -5.09 5.18 -5.96
N ALA A 42 -5.65 4.55 -6.99
CA ALA A 42 -5.76 3.09 -7.16
C ALA A 42 -6.35 2.78 -8.55
N CYS A 43 -5.78 1.85 -9.32
CA CYS A 43 -6.42 1.38 -10.56
C CYS A 43 -7.44 0.27 -10.27
N ALA A 44 -8.44 0.09 -11.14
CA ALA A 44 -9.51 -0.89 -10.93
C ALA A 44 -8.98 -2.33 -10.85
N ALA A 45 -8.00 -2.68 -11.68
CA ALA A 45 -7.34 -3.98 -11.64
C ALA A 45 -6.62 -4.23 -10.30
N LEU A 46 -5.95 -3.20 -9.75
CA LEU A 46 -5.34 -3.31 -8.43
C LEU A 46 -6.40 -3.50 -7.34
N ARG A 47 -7.48 -2.71 -7.34
CA ARG A 47 -8.55 -2.84 -6.33
C ARG A 47 -9.17 -4.24 -6.34
N LEU A 48 -9.36 -4.80 -7.54
CA LEU A 48 -9.87 -6.17 -7.71
C LEU A 48 -8.87 -7.21 -7.17
N THR A 49 -7.58 -7.03 -7.47
CA THR A 49 -6.52 -7.92 -6.97
C THR A 49 -6.43 -7.87 -5.44
N ILE A 50 -6.42 -6.67 -4.86
CA ILE A 50 -6.41 -6.48 -3.39
C ILE A 50 -7.65 -7.15 -2.77
N ALA A 51 -8.83 -6.96 -3.35
CA ALA A 51 -10.06 -7.59 -2.85
C ALA A 51 -9.95 -9.12 -2.88
N GLN A 52 -9.43 -9.70 -3.97
CA GLN A 52 -9.23 -11.14 -4.07
C GLN A 52 -8.22 -11.67 -3.05
N GLU A 53 -7.09 -10.99 -2.85
CA GLU A 53 -6.05 -11.41 -1.91
C GLU A 53 -6.49 -11.24 -0.44
N VAL A 54 -7.34 -10.24 -0.15
CA VAL A 54 -8.05 -10.14 1.13
C VAL A 54 -9.03 -11.31 1.31
N THR A 55 -9.83 -11.65 0.29
CA THR A 55 -10.74 -12.80 0.34
C THR A 55 -10.00 -14.12 0.52
N ARG A 56 -8.82 -14.27 -0.10
CA ARG A 56 -7.93 -15.43 0.06
C ARG A 56 -7.17 -15.44 1.39
N ASN A 57 -7.36 -14.41 2.22
CA ASN A 57 -6.67 -14.22 3.50
C ASN A 57 -5.14 -14.12 3.37
N ALA A 58 -4.64 -13.80 2.17
CA ALA A 58 -3.22 -13.53 1.91
C ALA A 58 -2.83 -12.12 2.38
N ILE A 59 -3.78 -11.18 2.41
CA ILE A 59 -3.65 -9.86 3.04
C ILE A 59 -4.48 -9.84 4.32
N GLY A 60 -3.85 -10.27 5.42
CA GLY A 60 -4.44 -10.23 6.77
C GLY A 60 -4.48 -8.81 7.35
N ILE A 61 -5.18 -8.65 8.48
CA ILE A 61 -5.12 -7.39 9.24
C ILE A 61 -3.81 -7.39 10.03
N THR A 62 -2.96 -6.41 9.76
CA THR A 62 -1.77 -6.15 10.57
C THR A 62 -2.19 -5.23 11.72
N PRO A 63 -2.22 -5.70 12.99
CA PRO A 63 -2.49 -4.81 14.11
C PRO A 63 -1.40 -3.74 14.16
N ARG A 64 -1.82 -2.48 14.34
CA ARG A 64 -0.88 -1.35 14.43
C ARG A 64 0.00 -1.56 15.67
N THR A 65 1.23 -2.02 15.49
CA THR A 65 2.23 -2.01 16.55
C THR A 65 2.58 -0.55 16.79
N HIS A 66 2.10 0.03 17.89
CA HIS A 66 2.62 1.31 18.32
C HIS A 66 4.12 1.12 18.59
N PRO A 67 5.02 1.97 18.05
CA PRO A 67 6.36 2.03 18.60
C PRO A 67 6.21 2.34 20.10
N PRO A 68 6.98 1.69 21.00
CA PRO A 68 6.93 2.05 22.40
C PRO A 68 7.19 3.55 22.49
N THR A 69 6.25 4.30 23.06
CA THR A 69 6.46 5.69 23.41
C THR A 69 7.78 5.74 24.18
N PRO A 70 8.77 6.58 23.83
CA PRO A 70 9.95 6.72 24.66
C PRO A 70 9.44 7.15 26.04
N THR A 71 9.48 6.23 27.00
CA THR A 71 9.26 6.56 28.39
C THR A 71 10.31 7.61 28.69
N ALA A 72 9.87 8.84 28.92
CA ALA A 72 10.69 9.85 29.58
C ALA A 72 10.99 9.32 30.99
N GLY A 73 11.97 8.42 31.06
CA GLY A 73 12.63 8.00 32.28
C GLY A 73 13.51 9.16 32.71
N GLY A 74 13.19 9.71 33.87
CA GLY A 74 13.92 10.80 34.48
C GLY A 74 15.40 10.49 34.69
N ALA A 75 16.19 11.56 34.68
CA ALA A 75 17.51 11.60 35.28
C ALA A 75 17.61 12.89 36.08
N SER A 76 17.71 12.67 37.40
CA SER A 76 18.36 13.48 38.46
C SER A 76 18.05 14.97 38.59
#